data_AF-A0A9X8MFK1-F1
#
_entry.id   AF-A0A9X8MFK1-F1
#
_cell.length_a   1.000
_cell.length_b   1.000
_cell.length_c   1.000
_cell.angle_alpha   90.00
_cell.angle_beta   90.00
_cell.angle_gamma   90.00
#
_symmetry.space_group_name_H-M   'P 1'
#
loop_
_entity.id
_entity.type
_entity.pdbx_description
1 polymer ?
#
loop_
_entity_poly.entity_id
_entity_poly.type
_entity_poly.pdbx_seq_one_letter_code
_entity_poly.pdbx_strand_id
1 'polypeptide(L)'
;MKLYYYEHCPFSTKARMALGLKQLDATLQVLLYDDTATPERLVGKKTVPILIKDDGTAMTESLAIVHYLDHLDDRPMIEQAHSQAVIAWIESALPSFQQLGYPRWAQIGLKEMGSREAHALFVEKKSQIIGDFNAALSNSQQAIEDINHRLTLLVEMYGLDPVRPQLLLDDFNLFPILRGLSVTAGLEWPDSVRRYVDELSARVQVETFFSRAC
;
A
#
# COMPACT_ATOMS: atom_id res chain seq x y z
N MET A 1 20.37 -2.98 -5.54
CA MET A 1 19.61 -3.13 -4.27
C MET A 1 18.61 -4.29 -4.31
N LYS A 2 18.06 -4.70 -3.15
CA LYS A 2 16.96 -5.71 -3.05
C LYS A 2 15.87 -5.27 -2.07
N LEU A 3 14.61 -5.36 -2.45
CA LEU A 3 13.45 -5.00 -1.60
C LEU A 3 12.63 -6.24 -1.25
N TYR A 4 12.53 -6.56 0.04
CA TYR A 4 11.60 -7.56 0.57
C TYR A 4 10.28 -6.89 0.95
N TYR A 5 9.15 -7.43 0.50
CA TYR A 5 7.85 -6.77 0.62
C TYR A 5 6.66 -7.74 0.64
N TYR A 6 5.47 -7.22 0.94
CA TYR A 6 4.17 -7.88 0.71
C TYR A 6 3.37 -7.07 -0.32
N GLU A 7 2.65 -7.73 -1.23
CA GLU A 7 1.91 -7.06 -2.30
C GLU A 7 0.75 -6.20 -1.79
N HIS A 8 0.02 -6.63 -0.75
CA HIS A 8 -1.07 -5.85 -0.17
C HIS A 8 -0.61 -4.68 0.71
N CYS A 9 0.62 -4.72 1.21
CA CYS A 9 1.04 -3.86 2.32
C CYS A 9 1.20 -2.40 1.86
N PRO A 10 0.52 -1.42 2.50
CA PRO A 10 0.62 -0.03 2.10
C PRO A 10 2.03 0.53 2.34
N PHE A 11 2.74 0.11 3.39
CA PHE A 11 4.14 0.49 3.64
C PHE A 11 5.08 -0.03 2.55
N SER A 12 4.87 -1.28 2.11
CA SER A 12 5.60 -1.88 0.99
C SER A 12 5.36 -1.12 -0.32
N THR A 13 4.12 -0.66 -0.53
CA THR A 13 3.77 0.17 -1.67
C THR A 13 4.59 1.46 -1.69
N LYS A 14 4.77 2.16 -0.56
CA LYS A 14 5.57 3.41 -0.52
C LYS A 14 7.01 3.20 -1.02
N ALA A 15 7.68 2.15 -0.54
CA ALA A 15 9.04 1.84 -0.99
C ALA A 15 9.10 1.50 -2.48
N ARG A 16 8.12 0.74 -2.98
CA ARG A 16 8.02 0.44 -4.43
C ARG A 16 7.74 1.68 -5.27
N MET A 17 6.92 2.61 -4.78
CA MET A 17 6.66 3.87 -5.47
C MET A 17 7.96 4.65 -5.70
N ALA A 18 8.84 4.72 -4.70
CA ALA A 18 10.11 5.43 -4.82
C ALA A 18 11.03 4.76 -5.85
N LEU A 19 11.09 3.42 -5.85
CA LEU A 19 11.85 2.66 -6.86
C LEU A 19 11.37 2.97 -8.28
N GLY A 20 10.06 2.90 -8.54
CA GLY A 20 9.53 3.13 -9.88
C GLY A 20 9.56 4.60 -10.31
N LEU A 21 9.29 5.55 -9.41
CA LEU A 21 9.41 6.99 -9.68
C LEU A 21 10.83 7.35 -10.13
N LYS A 22 11.83 6.80 -9.44
CA LYS A 22 13.27 7.02 -9.70
C LYS A 22 13.84 6.07 -10.75
N GLN A 23 13.04 5.15 -11.30
CA GLN A 23 13.46 4.12 -12.25
C GLN A 23 14.70 3.33 -11.78
N LEU A 24 14.72 2.98 -10.50
CA LEU A 24 15.85 2.31 -9.87
C LEU A 24 15.76 0.79 -10.05
N ASP A 25 16.87 0.19 -10.47
CA ASP A 25 17.01 -1.26 -10.54
C ASP A 25 17.10 -1.88 -9.13
N ALA A 26 16.08 -2.66 -8.76
CA ALA A 26 16.07 -3.42 -7.53
C ALA A 26 15.46 -4.81 -7.74
N THR A 27 16.05 -5.82 -7.12
CA THR A 27 15.41 -7.14 -7.03
C THR A 27 14.22 -7.05 -6.08
N LEU A 28 13.01 -7.31 -6.59
CA LEU A 28 11.78 -7.33 -5.80
C LEU A 28 11.50 -8.76 -5.32
N GLN A 29 11.42 -8.96 -4.00
CA GLN A 29 11.15 -10.26 -3.39
C GLN A 29 9.91 -10.19 -2.51
N VAL A 30 8.84 -10.88 -2.91
CA VAL A 30 7.72 -11.12 -2.00
C VAL A 30 8.12 -12.19 -0.99
N LEU A 31 7.88 -11.92 0.27
CA LEU A 31 8.01 -12.91 1.35
C LEU A 31 6.67 -13.61 1.54
N LEU A 32 6.71 -14.90 1.90
CA LEU A 32 5.50 -15.55 2.43
C LEU A 32 5.11 -14.89 3.75
N TYR A 33 3.81 -14.85 4.03
CA TYR A 33 3.27 -14.19 5.21
C TYR A 33 3.68 -14.91 6.50
N ASP A 34 3.92 -16.21 6.44
CA ASP A 34 4.44 -17.04 7.54
C ASP A 34 5.97 -17.05 7.65
N ASP A 35 6.71 -16.46 6.70
CA ASP A 35 8.17 -16.33 6.81
C ASP A 35 8.54 -15.28 7.88
N THR A 36 8.85 -15.76 9.07
CA THR A 36 9.41 -14.97 10.17
C THR A 36 10.94 -14.96 10.14
N ALA A 37 11.55 -16.06 9.69
CA ALA A 37 12.99 -16.30 9.78
C ALA A 37 13.79 -15.34 8.90
N THR A 38 13.33 -15.04 7.69
CA THR A 38 14.01 -14.10 6.79
C THR A 38 14.07 -12.68 7.39
N PRO A 39 12.95 -12.03 7.76
CA PRO A 39 13.02 -10.69 8.32
C PRO A 39 13.71 -10.65 9.70
N GLU A 40 13.57 -11.68 10.54
CA GLU A 40 14.31 -11.78 11.81
C GLU A 40 15.83 -11.83 11.59
N ARG A 41 16.31 -12.61 10.63
CA ARG A 41 17.73 -12.66 10.28
C ARG A 41 18.25 -11.34 9.73
N LEU A 42 17.44 -10.61 8.96
CA LEU A 42 17.86 -9.38 8.30
C LEU A 42 17.83 -8.16 9.24
N VAL A 43 16.80 -8.05 10.07
CA VAL A 43 16.52 -6.83 10.85
C VAL A 43 16.00 -7.10 12.27
N GLY A 44 16.05 -8.36 12.73
CA GLY A 44 15.72 -8.75 14.11
C GLY A 44 14.23 -8.82 14.45
N LYS A 45 13.33 -8.53 13.49
CA LYS A 45 11.88 -8.53 13.71
C LYS A 45 11.12 -8.84 12.41
N LYS A 46 9.96 -9.50 12.51
CA LYS A 46 9.05 -9.71 11.37
C LYS A 46 8.45 -8.39 10.91
N THR A 47 9.03 -7.79 9.87
CA THR A 47 8.57 -6.52 9.29
C THR A 47 8.82 -6.47 7.79
N VAL A 48 8.05 -5.66 7.07
CA VAL A 48 8.28 -5.26 5.69
C VAL A 48 7.77 -3.82 5.50
N PRO A 49 8.32 -3.04 4.56
CA PRO A 49 9.41 -3.39 3.65
C PRO A 49 10.79 -3.46 4.33
N ILE A 50 11.69 -4.24 3.75
CA ILE A 50 13.12 -4.26 4.09
C ILE A 50 13.92 -4.03 2.81
N LEU A 51 14.69 -2.94 2.77
CA LEU A 51 15.63 -2.67 1.68
C LEU A 51 17.03 -3.17 2.09
N ILE A 52 17.65 -3.98 1.24
CA ILE A 52 19.08 -4.26 1.29
C ILE A 52 19.77 -3.33 0.29
N LYS A 53 20.60 -2.44 0.83
CA LYS A 53 21.39 -1.47 0.08
C LYS A 53 22.52 -2.17 -0.68
N ASP A 54 23.18 -1.45 -1.58
CA ASP A 54 24.28 -2.01 -2.39
C ASP A 54 25.51 -2.36 -1.56
N ASP A 55 25.69 -1.71 -0.41
CA ASP A 55 26.73 -2.04 0.59
C ASP A 55 26.38 -3.28 1.45
N GLY A 56 25.23 -3.91 1.21
CA GLY A 56 24.75 -5.09 1.94
C GLY A 56 24.04 -4.78 3.26
N THR A 57 23.99 -3.51 3.70
CA THR A 57 23.31 -3.15 4.94
C THR A 57 21.79 -3.08 4.75
N ALA A 58 21.04 -3.47 5.80
CA ALA A 58 19.58 -3.48 5.79
C ALA A 58 19.00 -2.14 6.29
N MET A 59 17.86 -1.75 5.73
CA MET A 59 17.06 -0.60 6.12
C MET A 59 15.59 -0.98 6.22
N THR A 60 14.92 -0.51 7.27
CA THR A 60 13.47 -0.64 7.49
C THR A 60 12.82 0.74 7.51
N GLU A 61 11.53 0.79 7.84
CA GLU A 61 10.70 2.00 7.88
C GLU A 61 10.48 2.60 6.49
N SER A 62 9.27 2.44 5.96
CA SER A 62 8.99 2.72 4.56
C SER A 62 9.30 4.15 4.13
N LEU A 63 9.10 5.15 5.02
CA LEU A 63 9.41 6.55 4.69
C LEU A 63 10.91 6.85 4.75
N ALA A 64 11.68 6.16 5.61
CA ALA A 64 13.13 6.27 5.59
C ALA A 64 13.71 5.66 4.31
N ILE A 65 13.15 4.52 3.86
CA ILE A 65 13.47 3.92 2.56
C ILE A 65 13.14 4.88 1.41
N VAL A 66 11.95 5.49 1.40
CA VAL A 66 11.56 6.48 0.38
C VAL A 66 12.55 7.64 0.35
N HIS A 67 12.87 8.23 1.50
CA HIS A 67 13.82 9.33 1.60
C HIS A 67 15.21 8.92 1.08
N TYR A 68 15.71 7.74 1.49
CA TYR A 68 17.00 7.22 1.02
C TYR A 68 17.03 7.06 -0.51
N LEU A 69 16.02 6.40 -1.08
CA LEU A 69 15.95 6.14 -2.52
C LEU A 69 15.83 7.43 -3.35
N ASP A 70 15.08 8.41 -2.86
CA ASP A 70 14.89 9.69 -3.56
C ASP A 70 16.18 10.51 -3.64
N HIS A 71 17.06 10.38 -2.65
CA HIS A 71 18.33 11.11 -2.55
C HIS A 71 19.54 10.37 -3.12
N LEU A 72 19.37 9.16 -3.69
CA LEU A 72 20.50 8.35 -4.17
C LEU A 72 21.34 9.00 -5.27
N ASP A 73 20.75 9.84 -6.11
CA ASP A 73 21.38 10.50 -7.26
C ASP A 73 21.51 12.02 -7.10
N ASP A 74 21.30 12.53 -5.88
CA ASP A 74 21.25 13.97 -5.54
C ASP A 74 20.22 14.78 -6.35
N ARG A 75 19.17 14.13 -6.88
CA ARG A 75 18.08 14.77 -7.63
C ARG A 75 16.72 14.36 -7.05
N PRO A 76 16.33 14.92 -5.90
CA PRO A 76 15.07 14.56 -5.27
C PRO A 76 13.87 14.89 -6.18
N MET A 77 12.92 13.96 -6.23
CA MET A 77 11.66 14.07 -6.96
C MET A 77 10.45 14.16 -6.02
N ILE A 78 10.70 14.15 -4.70
CA ILE A 78 9.68 14.18 -3.66
C ILE A 78 9.82 15.46 -2.83
N GLU A 79 8.80 16.30 -2.85
CA GLU A 79 8.68 17.44 -1.97
C GLU A 79 8.12 17.03 -0.61
N GLN A 80 8.64 17.64 0.45
CA GLN A 80 8.07 17.48 1.77
C GLN A 80 6.70 18.15 1.82
N ALA A 81 5.68 17.34 2.11
CA ALA A 81 4.34 17.79 2.39
C ALA A 81 3.83 17.04 3.62
N HIS A 82 3.17 17.76 4.51
CA HIS A 82 2.55 17.21 5.70
C HIS A 82 1.14 17.78 5.81
N SER A 83 0.23 17.26 4.98
CA SER A 83 -1.17 17.65 5.09
C SER A 83 -1.82 16.91 6.26
N GLN A 84 -2.14 17.66 7.31
CA GLN A 84 -2.94 17.13 8.42
C GLN A 84 -4.30 16.60 7.93
N ALA A 85 -4.82 17.17 6.84
CA ALA A 85 -6.07 16.74 6.22
C ALA A 85 -5.94 15.34 5.60
N VAL A 86 -4.82 15.06 4.89
CA VAL A 86 -4.55 13.72 4.33
C VAL A 86 -4.35 12.69 5.44
N ILE A 87 -3.61 13.04 6.49
CA ILE A 87 -3.40 12.16 7.65
C ILE A 87 -4.75 11.81 8.29
N ALA A 88 -5.57 12.81 8.60
CA ALA A 88 -6.89 12.62 9.19
C ALA A 88 -7.82 11.79 8.29
N TRP A 89 -7.78 12.01 6.97
CA TRP A 89 -8.54 11.20 6.02
C TRP A 89 -8.14 9.73 6.09
N ILE A 90 -6.83 9.42 6.04
CA ILE A 90 -6.31 8.05 6.10
C ILE A 90 -6.69 7.37 7.42
N GLU A 91 -6.49 8.04 8.54
CA GLU A 91 -6.85 7.53 9.87
C GLU A 91 -8.35 7.20 9.96
N SER A 92 -9.18 8.10 9.42
CA SER A 92 -10.62 7.94 9.43
C SER A 92 -11.12 6.81 8.51
N ALA A 93 -10.43 6.55 7.39
CA ALA A 93 -10.76 5.48 6.45
C ALA A 93 -10.23 4.11 6.89
N LEU A 94 -9.28 4.06 7.83
CA LEU A 94 -8.54 2.85 8.19
C LEU A 94 -9.43 1.67 8.62
N PRO A 95 -10.48 1.84 9.45
CA PRO A 95 -11.33 0.72 9.86
C PRO A 95 -12.03 0.06 8.67
N SER A 96 -12.70 0.85 7.83
CA SER A 96 -13.41 0.37 6.63
C SER A 96 -12.43 -0.19 5.60
N PHE A 97 -11.27 0.45 5.42
CA PHE A 97 -10.18 -0.06 4.58
C PHE A 97 -9.73 -1.46 5.00
N GLN A 98 -9.53 -1.69 6.30
CA GLN A 98 -9.11 -3.00 6.81
C GLN A 98 -10.22 -4.04 6.69
N GLN A 99 -11.46 -3.66 7.05
CA GLN A 99 -12.63 -4.52 6.98
C GLN A 99 -12.91 -4.99 5.54
N LEU A 100 -12.73 -4.11 4.55
CA LEU A 100 -12.90 -4.43 3.15
C LEU A 100 -11.70 -5.17 2.55
N GLY A 101 -10.49 -4.68 2.85
CA GLY A 101 -9.25 -5.10 2.20
C GLY A 101 -8.77 -6.49 2.64
N TYR A 102 -8.67 -6.76 3.94
CA TYR A 102 -8.11 -8.03 4.43
C TYR A 102 -8.79 -9.28 3.87
N PRO A 103 -10.12 -9.43 3.91
CA PRO A 103 -10.76 -10.64 3.39
C PRO A 103 -10.60 -10.78 1.88
N ARG A 104 -10.55 -9.66 1.13
CA ARG A 104 -10.40 -9.67 -0.32
C ARG A 104 -8.98 -9.96 -0.77
N TRP A 105 -7.96 -9.38 -0.12
CA TRP A 105 -6.56 -9.70 -0.41
C TRP A 105 -6.25 -11.19 -0.24
N ALA A 106 -6.92 -11.85 0.73
CA ALA A 106 -6.81 -13.29 0.94
C ALA A 106 -7.42 -14.14 -0.18
N GLN A 107 -8.17 -13.56 -1.13
CA GLN A 107 -8.88 -14.28 -2.21
C GLN A 107 -8.32 -14.02 -3.61
N ILE A 108 -7.46 -13.03 -3.79
CA ILE A 108 -6.96 -12.59 -5.12
C ILE A 108 -5.59 -13.15 -5.51
N GLY A 109 -5.12 -14.17 -4.78
CA GLY A 109 -3.88 -14.90 -5.10
C GLY A 109 -2.59 -14.09 -4.94
N LEU A 110 -2.49 -13.25 -3.90
CA LEU A 110 -1.22 -12.54 -3.62
C LEU A 110 -0.13 -13.52 -3.20
N LYS A 111 1.11 -13.24 -3.65
CA LYS A 111 2.25 -14.14 -3.48
C LYS A 111 2.62 -14.37 -2.03
N GLU A 112 2.41 -13.39 -1.14
CA GLU A 112 2.63 -13.57 0.30
C GLU A 112 1.68 -14.59 0.93
N MET A 113 0.58 -14.95 0.27
CA MET A 113 -0.36 -15.98 0.70
C MET A 113 -0.32 -17.20 -0.23
N GLY A 114 0.81 -17.44 -0.90
CA GLY A 114 0.99 -18.51 -1.87
C GLY A 114 1.02 -19.93 -1.29
N SER A 115 1.24 -20.08 0.02
CA SER A 115 1.10 -21.35 0.74
C SER A 115 -0.16 -21.36 1.60
N ARG A 116 -0.67 -22.56 1.90
CA ARG A 116 -1.83 -22.75 2.79
C ARG A 116 -1.54 -22.21 4.19
N GLU A 117 -0.32 -22.41 4.66
CA GLU A 117 0.15 -21.99 5.98
C GLU A 117 0.27 -20.46 6.07
N ALA A 118 0.81 -19.80 5.04
CA ALA A 118 0.86 -18.34 4.96
C ALA A 118 -0.54 -17.72 4.89
N HIS A 119 -1.43 -18.31 4.09
CA HIS A 119 -2.82 -17.89 3.98
C HIS A 119 -3.55 -18.01 5.32
N ALA A 120 -3.46 -19.18 5.97
CA ALA A 120 -4.10 -19.44 7.26
C ALA A 120 -3.60 -18.47 8.34
N LEU A 121 -2.30 -18.21 8.42
CA LEU A 121 -1.74 -17.25 9.36
C LEU A 121 -2.21 -15.82 9.08
N PHE A 122 -2.32 -15.42 7.81
CA PHE A 122 -2.88 -14.12 7.45
C PHE A 122 -4.32 -13.98 7.93
N VAL A 123 -5.18 -14.95 7.62
CA VAL A 123 -6.58 -14.96 8.06
C VAL A 123 -6.66 -14.91 9.58
N GLU A 124 -5.94 -15.77 10.31
CA GLU A 124 -5.92 -15.79 11.77
C GLU A 124 -5.57 -14.42 12.37
N LYS A 125 -4.44 -13.84 11.94
CA LYS A 125 -3.95 -12.56 12.48
C LYS A 125 -4.85 -11.39 12.14
N LYS A 126 -5.44 -11.38 10.94
CA LYS A 126 -6.30 -10.28 10.51
C LYS A 126 -7.72 -10.40 11.05
N SER A 127 -8.22 -11.61 11.28
CA SER A 127 -9.51 -11.82 11.96
C SER A 127 -9.51 -11.36 13.41
N GLN A 128 -8.34 -11.32 14.08
CA GLN A 128 -8.21 -10.69 15.40
C GLN A 128 -8.44 -9.17 15.38
N ILE A 129 -8.32 -8.54 14.20
CA ILE A 129 -8.50 -7.09 14.04
C ILE A 129 -9.94 -6.78 13.59
N ILE A 130 -10.45 -7.48 12.58
CA ILE A 130 -11.73 -7.14 11.93
C ILE A 130 -12.86 -8.12 12.21
N GLY A 131 -12.59 -9.25 12.86
CA GLY A 131 -13.53 -10.35 13.04
C GLY A 131 -13.53 -11.36 11.89
N ASP A 132 -14.64 -12.10 11.76
CA ASP A 132 -14.79 -13.16 10.76
C ASP A 132 -14.80 -12.61 9.32
N PHE A 133 -13.97 -13.20 8.45
CA PHE A 133 -13.84 -12.74 7.07
C PHE A 133 -15.11 -12.96 6.24
N ASN A 134 -15.83 -14.06 6.44
CA ASN A 134 -17.05 -14.34 5.68
C ASN A 134 -18.16 -13.36 6.07
N ALA A 135 -18.27 -13.04 7.36
CA ALA A 135 -19.18 -12.02 7.87
C ALA A 135 -18.81 -10.63 7.34
N ALA A 136 -17.52 -10.27 7.32
CA ALA A 136 -17.06 -8.99 6.76
C ALA A 136 -17.38 -8.87 5.26
N LEU A 137 -17.22 -9.94 4.48
CA LEU A 137 -17.59 -9.98 3.07
C LEU A 137 -19.11 -9.85 2.87
N SER A 138 -19.89 -10.65 3.60
CA SER A 138 -21.36 -10.69 3.49
C SER A 138 -22.02 -9.36 3.91
N ASN A 139 -21.37 -8.63 4.83
CA ASN A 139 -21.87 -7.36 5.37
C ASN A 139 -21.01 -6.16 4.95
N SER A 140 -20.37 -6.22 3.77
CA SER A 140 -19.48 -5.15 3.29
C SER A 140 -20.19 -3.83 2.97
N GLN A 141 -21.51 -3.81 2.81
CA GLN A 141 -22.25 -2.65 2.31
C GLN A 141 -22.00 -1.37 3.13
N GLN A 142 -22.03 -1.46 4.46
CA GLN A 142 -21.81 -0.29 5.31
C GLN A 142 -20.39 0.27 5.17
N ALA A 143 -19.38 -0.60 5.06
CA ALA A 143 -18.00 -0.17 4.89
C ALA A 143 -17.75 0.40 3.47
N ILE A 144 -18.44 -0.12 2.46
CA ILE A 144 -18.44 0.42 1.09
C ILE A 144 -19.02 1.84 1.09
N GLU A 145 -20.19 2.05 1.70
CA GLU A 145 -20.84 3.36 1.80
C GLU A 145 -19.98 4.38 2.55
N ASP A 146 -19.34 3.96 3.64
CA ASP A 146 -18.40 4.80 4.38
C ASP A 146 -17.20 5.22 3.52
N ILE A 147 -16.59 4.29 2.78
CA ILE A 147 -15.50 4.64 1.85
C ILE A 147 -15.98 5.54 0.71
N ASN A 148 -17.15 5.27 0.10
CA ASN A 148 -17.70 6.11 -0.97
C ASN A 148 -17.90 7.56 -0.49
N HIS A 149 -18.44 7.74 0.72
CA HIS A 149 -18.58 9.07 1.33
C HIS A 149 -17.21 9.74 1.50
N ARG A 150 -16.21 9.01 2.00
CA ARG A 150 -14.84 9.54 2.18
C ARG A 150 -14.15 9.87 0.86
N LEU A 151 -14.35 9.08 -0.20
CA LEU A 151 -13.81 9.38 -1.53
C LEU A 151 -14.38 10.69 -2.06
N THR A 152 -15.65 10.99 -1.82
CA THR A 152 -16.26 12.29 -2.15
C THR A 152 -15.58 13.43 -1.37
N LEU A 153 -15.41 13.29 -0.05
CA LEU A 153 -14.74 14.29 0.78
C LEU A 153 -13.28 14.53 0.35
N LEU A 154 -12.59 13.48 -0.10
CA LEU A 154 -11.20 13.58 -0.57
C LEU A 154 -11.07 14.58 -1.73
N VAL A 155 -12.03 14.57 -2.67
CA VAL A 155 -12.07 15.48 -3.82
C VAL A 155 -12.19 16.94 -3.38
N GLU A 156 -12.94 17.21 -2.32
CA GLU A 156 -13.15 18.56 -1.81
C GLU A 156 -11.95 19.09 -1.01
N MET A 157 -11.25 18.20 -0.30
CA MET A 157 -10.22 18.59 0.68
C MET A 157 -8.79 18.56 0.16
N TYR A 158 -8.50 17.84 -0.93
CA TYR A 158 -7.14 17.64 -1.41
C TYR A 158 -7.02 17.78 -2.92
N GLY A 159 -6.05 18.60 -3.35
CA GLY A 159 -5.74 18.82 -4.77
C GLY A 159 -5.04 17.60 -5.39
N LEU A 160 -5.84 16.63 -5.83
CA LEU A 160 -5.39 15.43 -6.52
C LEU A 160 -4.83 15.77 -7.91
N ASP A 161 -3.50 15.84 -7.99
CA ASP A 161 -2.77 16.09 -9.23
C ASP A 161 -1.68 15.02 -9.41
N PRO A 162 -1.95 13.97 -10.21
CA PRO A 162 -0.99 12.89 -10.42
C PRO A 162 0.15 13.27 -11.40
N VAL A 163 0.00 14.35 -12.17
CA VAL A 163 0.93 14.76 -13.23
C VAL A 163 1.89 15.87 -12.80
N ARG A 164 1.82 16.31 -11.54
CA ARG A 164 2.75 17.30 -10.96
C ARG A 164 4.22 16.90 -11.17
N PRO A 165 5.14 17.83 -11.50
CA PRO A 165 6.53 17.48 -11.78
C PRO A 165 7.23 16.75 -10.62
N GLN A 166 7.07 17.21 -9.39
CA GLN A 166 7.55 16.55 -8.18
C GLN A 166 6.35 15.99 -7.40
N LEU A 167 6.46 14.75 -6.91
CA LEU A 167 5.42 14.18 -6.04
C LEU A 167 5.53 14.76 -4.64
N LEU A 168 4.42 14.80 -3.91
CA LEU A 168 4.41 15.17 -2.51
C LEU A 168 4.60 13.93 -1.64
N LEU A 169 5.18 14.08 -0.45
CA LEU A 169 5.22 12.98 0.53
C LEU A 169 3.81 12.48 0.88
N ASP A 170 2.80 13.35 0.83
CA ASP A 170 1.39 12.99 0.97
C ASP A 170 0.93 11.97 -0.10
N ASP A 171 1.44 12.05 -1.33
CA ASP A 171 1.13 11.07 -2.39
C ASP A 171 1.60 9.67 -1.98
N PHE A 172 2.76 9.57 -1.32
CA PHE A 172 3.28 8.31 -0.76
C PHE A 172 2.49 7.80 0.45
N ASN A 173 1.65 8.64 1.07
CA ASN A 173 0.76 8.22 2.15
C ASN A 173 -0.62 7.84 1.63
N LEU A 174 -1.17 8.62 0.70
CA LEU A 174 -2.53 8.49 0.19
C LEU A 174 -2.65 7.39 -0.87
N PHE A 175 -1.76 7.37 -1.87
CA PHE A 175 -1.84 6.39 -2.96
C PHE A 175 -1.85 4.94 -2.47
N PRO A 176 -1.04 4.51 -1.49
CA PRO A 176 -1.11 3.13 -0.98
C PRO A 176 -2.48 2.71 -0.44
N ILE A 177 -3.22 3.64 0.17
CA ILE A 177 -4.56 3.37 0.69
C ILE A 177 -5.54 3.24 -0.46
N LEU A 178 -5.54 4.20 -1.40
CA LEU A 178 -6.40 4.14 -2.58
C LEU A 178 -6.11 2.91 -3.45
N ARG A 179 -4.83 2.61 -3.68
CA ARG A 179 -4.39 1.37 -4.33
C ARG A 179 -4.95 0.15 -3.60
N GLY A 180 -4.86 0.10 -2.28
CA GLY A 180 -5.41 -1.02 -1.51
C GLY A 180 -6.93 -1.15 -1.67
N LEU A 181 -7.67 -0.03 -1.65
CA LEU A 181 -9.13 0.00 -1.85
C LEU A 181 -9.56 -0.53 -3.22
N SER A 182 -8.72 -0.43 -4.25
CA SER A 182 -9.03 -0.93 -5.60
C SER A 182 -9.31 -2.44 -5.69
N VAL A 183 -9.05 -3.20 -4.62
CA VAL A 183 -9.45 -4.62 -4.52
C VAL A 183 -10.94 -4.81 -4.28
N THR A 184 -11.65 -3.76 -3.87
CA THR A 184 -13.06 -3.82 -3.46
C THR A 184 -13.97 -3.50 -4.64
N ALA A 185 -14.69 -4.50 -5.13
CA ALA A 185 -15.76 -4.26 -6.10
C ALA A 185 -16.93 -3.49 -5.44
N GLY A 186 -17.57 -2.60 -6.20
CA GLY A 186 -18.73 -1.82 -5.73
C GLY A 186 -18.40 -0.47 -5.09
N LEU A 187 -17.12 -0.10 -4.94
CA LEU A 187 -16.76 1.28 -4.60
C LEU A 187 -17.09 2.23 -5.75
N GLU A 188 -17.63 3.39 -5.41
CA GLU A 188 -17.90 4.50 -6.32
C GLU A 188 -16.66 5.40 -6.35
N TRP A 189 -15.92 5.36 -7.45
CA TRP A 189 -14.70 6.14 -7.61
C TRP A 189 -15.01 7.47 -8.31
N PRO A 190 -14.90 8.64 -7.65
CA PRO A 190 -14.97 9.91 -8.34
C PRO A 190 -13.89 10.00 -9.43
N ASP A 191 -14.21 10.59 -10.58
CA ASP A 191 -13.33 10.61 -11.76
C ASP A 191 -11.93 11.16 -11.45
N SER A 192 -11.84 12.21 -10.62
CA SER A 192 -10.57 12.80 -10.19
C SER A 192 -9.73 11.84 -9.36
N VAL A 193 -10.35 11.06 -8.47
CA VAL A 193 -9.67 10.04 -7.65
C VAL A 193 -9.25 8.88 -8.53
N ARG A 194 -10.13 8.40 -9.42
CA ARG A 194 -9.81 7.29 -10.32
C ARG A 194 -8.63 7.62 -11.22
N ARG A 195 -8.66 8.80 -11.85
CA ARG A 195 -7.56 9.32 -12.66
C ARG A 195 -6.28 9.46 -11.85
N TYR A 196 -6.35 9.98 -10.62
CA TYR A 196 -5.19 10.08 -9.74
C TYR A 196 -4.53 8.72 -9.46
N VAL A 197 -5.34 7.69 -9.17
CA VAL A 197 -4.83 6.33 -8.91
C VAL A 197 -4.22 5.72 -10.17
N ASP A 198 -4.89 5.79 -11.32
CA ASP A 198 -4.40 5.16 -12.55
C ASP A 198 -3.10 5.82 -13.05
N GLU A 199 -3.04 7.15 -13.06
CA GLU A 199 -1.86 7.91 -13.51
C GLU A 199 -0.66 7.72 -12.55
N LEU A 200 -0.87 7.78 -11.23
CA LEU A 200 0.21 7.49 -10.29
C LEU A 200 0.68 6.05 -10.37
N SER A 201 -0.24 5.09 -10.52
CA SER A 201 0.11 3.67 -10.69
C SER A 201 1.05 3.47 -11.88
N ALA A 202 0.73 4.08 -13.03
CA ALA A 202 1.56 4.04 -14.23
C ALA A 202 2.91 4.73 -14.01
N ARG A 203 2.91 5.94 -13.41
CA ARG A 203 4.11 6.73 -13.18
C ARG A 203 5.11 6.07 -12.24
N VAL A 204 4.62 5.45 -11.17
CA VAL A 204 5.47 4.81 -10.15
C VAL A 204 5.63 3.31 -10.37
N GLN A 205 5.07 2.76 -11.45
CA GLN A 205 5.16 1.34 -11.81
C GLN A 205 4.74 0.41 -10.66
N VAL A 206 3.59 0.73 -10.05
CA VAL A 206 3.00 -0.09 -9.00
C VAL A 206 1.53 -0.36 -9.29
N GLU A 207 1.22 -1.63 -9.50
CA GLU A 207 -0.05 -2.08 -10.09
C GLU A 207 -1.17 -2.00 -9.07
N THR A 208 -2.35 -1.54 -9.52
CA THR A 208 -3.59 -1.57 -8.74
C THR A 208 -4.18 -2.99 -8.67
N PHE A 209 -5.27 -3.14 -7.94
CA PHE A 209 -6.03 -4.38 -7.82
C PHE A 209 -7.35 -4.37 -8.61
N PHE A 210 -7.63 -3.33 -9.40
CA PHE A 210 -8.90 -3.19 -10.13
C PHE A 210 -9.25 -4.43 -10.99
N SER A 211 -8.28 -5.03 -11.66
CA SER A 211 -8.49 -6.22 -12.51
C SER A 211 -8.79 -7.51 -11.72
N ARG A 212 -8.61 -7.48 -10.40
CA ARG A 212 -8.85 -8.58 -9.47
C ARG A 212 -9.88 -8.21 -8.40
N ALA A 213 -10.60 -7.12 -8.58
CA ALA A 213 -11.56 -6.64 -7.59
C ALA A 213 -12.67 -7.67 -7.38
N CYS A 214 -13.07 -7.87 -6.13
CA CYS A 214 -14.10 -8.81 -5.71
C CYS A 214 -14.96 -8.25 -4.57
#